data_AF-A0A3D5E5A4-F1
#
_entry.id   AF-A0A3D5E5A4-F1
#
_cell.length_a   1.000
_cell.length_b   1.000
_cell.length_c   1.000
_cell.angle_alpha   90.00
_cell.angle_beta   90.00
_cell.angle_gamma   90.00
#
_symmetry.space_group_name_H-M   'P 1'
#
loop_
_entity.id
_entity.type
_entity.pdbx_description
1 polymer ?
#
loop_
_entity_poly.entity_id
_entity_poly.type
_entity_poly.pdbx_seq_one_letter_code
_entity_poly.pdbx_strand_id
1 'polypeptide(L)'
;MKIGIDFDNTIAKYDELFVHVAALECMIDGTREDYDKVHLRDYLRSQKNGEQIWMKLQGLVYGRYMAKAEMMPGFSRFIFRCKYYGHKIYIVSHKTEYGHFDAEKVSLRREALKWMCNRRFFDASYFDICEDDVYFADTRKEKIKQISNLGCDYFIDDLPELFIEDSFPKSIHKILFCNNGAEIDNLNVDITSDWQGISHYMFGNIIQEEIQQWFVLSMDVDLISVNKIHRGGNSNVFHVISNEGNEYAVKAYSSRLCDQRYRLATEYNAIRFLQSHGIRNIPQPICNDDLLDLGIYKWISGDQIDIPSVKKVKQIIKFVQKLYVVSKSFKIEYIENATEACLSADAIVVQVEQRLQKLLDVSFNNVDLHMFLKDRFEPLWHKVLEQCYDCWPHSSISNELNKEYQILSPSDLGFHNVIDHGDTMSFVDFEYFGWD
;
A
#
# COMPACT_ATOMS: atom_id res chain seq x y z
N MET A 1 9.93 -23.32 7.65
CA MET A 1 11.18 -22.70 7.18
C MET A 1 11.75 -21.81 8.27
N LYS A 2 13.03 -21.51 8.21
CA LYS A 2 13.73 -20.46 8.96
C LYS A 2 13.95 -19.26 8.05
N ILE A 3 13.41 -18.11 8.40
CA ILE A 3 13.45 -16.91 7.56
C ILE A 3 14.21 -15.83 8.32
N GLY A 4 15.34 -15.39 7.78
CA GLY A 4 16.10 -14.25 8.28
C GLY A 4 15.66 -12.97 7.58
N ILE A 5 15.55 -11.87 8.32
CA ILE A 5 15.06 -10.59 7.82
C ILE A 5 15.95 -9.47 8.37
N ASP A 6 16.43 -8.57 7.52
CA ASP A 6 17.03 -7.33 8.01
C ASP A 6 15.99 -6.41 8.65
N PHE A 7 16.45 -5.54 9.54
CA PHE A 7 15.58 -4.63 10.25
C PHE A 7 15.44 -3.26 9.58
N ASP A 8 16.53 -2.60 9.23
CA ASP A 8 16.53 -1.18 8.86
C ASP A 8 16.22 -1.01 7.37
N ASN A 9 15.14 -0.30 7.00
CA ASN A 9 14.60 -0.19 5.64
C ASN A 9 14.02 -1.48 5.04
N THR A 10 14.10 -2.61 5.74
CA THR A 10 13.39 -3.85 5.39
C THR A 10 12.13 -4.04 6.24
N ILE A 11 12.22 -3.84 7.57
CA ILE A 11 11.09 -3.89 8.52
C ILE A 11 10.67 -2.48 8.95
N ALA A 12 11.63 -1.66 9.38
CA ALA A 12 11.40 -0.28 9.79
C ALA A 12 11.60 0.67 8.60
N LYS A 13 10.57 1.46 8.28
CA LYS A 13 10.59 2.47 7.22
C LYS A 13 10.92 3.84 7.80
N TYR A 14 11.90 4.50 7.20
CA TYR A 14 12.45 5.77 7.71
C TYR A 14 12.28 6.97 6.76
N ASP A 15 11.78 6.77 5.55
CA ASP A 15 11.89 7.78 4.48
C ASP A 15 11.35 9.15 4.85
N GLU A 16 10.12 9.19 5.37
CA GLU A 16 9.49 10.43 5.83
C GLU A 16 10.12 10.97 7.12
N LEU A 17 10.61 10.06 7.96
CA LEU A 17 11.22 10.41 9.24
C LEU A 17 12.56 11.14 9.04
N PHE A 18 13.34 10.78 8.02
CA PHE A 18 14.57 11.49 7.67
C PHE A 18 14.31 12.95 7.36
N VAL A 19 13.31 13.23 6.51
CA VAL A 19 12.92 14.59 6.12
C VAL A 19 12.38 15.37 7.32
N HIS A 20 11.50 14.74 8.10
CA HIS A 20 10.92 15.35 9.30
C HIS A 20 11.99 15.73 10.33
N VAL A 21 12.95 14.85 10.63
CA VAL A 21 14.02 15.11 11.59
C VAL A 21 14.99 16.16 11.05
N ALA A 22 15.34 16.13 9.76
CA ALA A 22 16.19 17.15 9.16
C ALA A 22 15.59 18.56 9.31
N ALA A 23 14.28 18.71 9.08
CA ALA A 23 13.57 19.97 9.30
C ALA A 23 13.53 20.37 10.79
N LEU A 24 13.23 19.43 11.69
CA LEU A 24 13.21 19.68 13.14
C LEU A 24 14.57 20.13 13.70
N GLU A 25 15.67 19.60 13.15
CA GLU A 25 17.03 19.92 13.55
C GLU A 25 17.60 21.11 12.76
N CYS A 26 16.74 21.84 12.02
CA CYS A 26 17.10 23.01 11.20
C CYS A 26 18.24 22.72 10.20
N MET A 27 18.29 21.51 9.64
CA MET A 27 19.28 21.12 8.61
C MET A 27 18.80 21.48 7.19
N ILE A 28 17.51 21.76 7.02
CA ILE A 28 16.87 22.22 5.79
C ILE A 28 15.82 23.29 6.13
N ASP A 29 15.61 24.25 5.22
CA ASP A 29 14.65 25.37 5.39
C ASP A 29 13.28 25.10 4.71
N GLY A 30 13.06 23.88 4.21
CA GLY A 30 11.88 23.50 3.42
C GLY A 30 10.83 22.69 4.20
N THR A 31 9.59 22.72 3.70
CA THR A 31 8.50 21.83 4.16
C THR A 31 8.60 20.44 3.51
N ARG A 32 7.79 19.48 3.96
CA ARG A 32 7.84 18.05 3.57
C ARG A 32 7.78 17.78 2.05
N GLU A 33 7.32 18.73 1.24
CA GLU A 33 7.03 18.54 -0.20
C GLU A 33 8.27 18.63 -1.11
N ASP A 34 9.35 19.29 -0.68
CA ASP A 34 10.52 19.55 -1.56
C ASP A 34 11.59 18.44 -1.52
N TYR A 35 11.49 17.49 -0.58
CA TYR A 35 12.54 16.51 -0.32
C TYR A 35 11.98 15.10 -0.13
N ASP A 36 12.49 14.15 -0.91
CA ASP A 36 12.54 12.74 -0.49
C ASP A 36 13.87 12.41 0.19
N LYS A 37 14.01 11.20 0.74
CA LYS A 37 15.22 10.76 1.45
C LYS A 37 16.48 10.80 0.58
N VAL A 38 16.37 10.52 -0.72
CA VAL A 38 17.51 10.48 -1.66
C VAL A 38 17.97 11.91 -1.94
N HIS A 39 17.04 12.79 -2.31
CA HIS A 39 17.29 14.21 -2.55
C HIS A 39 17.83 14.89 -1.30
N LEU A 40 17.28 14.58 -0.12
CA LEU A 40 17.77 15.09 1.17
C LEU A 40 19.23 14.65 1.42
N ARG A 41 19.53 13.36 1.23
CA ARG A 41 20.89 12.83 1.42
C ARG A 41 21.87 13.56 0.50
N ASP A 42 21.55 13.66 -0.78
CA ASP A 42 22.44 14.22 -1.78
C ASP A 42 22.62 15.74 -1.56
N TYR A 43 21.55 16.45 -1.18
CA TYR A 43 21.60 17.84 -0.75
C TYR A 43 22.52 18.03 0.46
N LEU A 44 22.33 17.28 1.54
CA LEU A 44 23.14 17.42 2.76
C LEU A 44 24.62 17.10 2.49
N ARG A 45 24.92 16.06 1.70
CA ARG A 45 26.30 15.68 1.34
C ARG A 45 27.00 16.72 0.48
N SER A 46 26.26 17.51 -0.30
CA SER A 46 26.82 18.63 -1.10
C SER A 46 27.27 19.82 -0.25
N GLN A 47 26.83 19.92 1.01
CA GLN A 47 27.19 21.00 1.92
C GLN A 47 28.61 20.84 2.50
N LYS A 48 29.15 21.91 3.09
CA LYS A 48 30.41 21.85 3.84
C LYS A 48 30.25 20.92 5.05
N ASN A 49 31.16 19.95 5.19
CA ASN A 49 31.07 18.85 6.17
C ASN A 49 29.82 17.96 5.98
N GLY A 50 29.29 17.88 4.75
CA GLY A 50 28.03 17.20 4.44
C GLY A 50 27.95 15.74 4.91
N GLU A 51 29.04 14.97 4.80
CA GLU A 51 29.08 13.60 5.35
C GLU A 51 28.85 13.55 6.86
N GLN A 52 29.45 14.48 7.61
CA GLN A 52 29.25 14.54 9.07
C GLN A 52 27.82 14.93 9.42
N ILE A 53 27.22 15.83 8.65
CA ILE A 53 25.82 16.24 8.81
C ILE A 53 24.89 15.04 8.54
N TRP A 54 25.11 14.33 7.45
CA TRP A 54 24.36 13.12 7.09
C TRP A 54 24.48 12.03 8.16
N MET A 55 25.71 11.73 8.60
CA MET A 55 25.95 10.74 9.67
C MET A 55 25.31 11.14 11.00
N LYS A 56 25.31 12.43 11.35
CA LYS A 56 24.63 12.96 12.54
C LYS A 56 23.12 12.77 12.42
N LEU A 57 22.52 13.08 11.27
CA LEU A 57 21.09 12.86 11.02
C LEU A 57 20.72 11.38 11.14
N GLN A 58 21.54 10.48 10.58
CA GLN A 58 21.34 9.03 10.73
C GLN A 58 21.35 8.60 12.21
N GLY A 59 22.30 9.11 13.01
CA GLY A 59 22.36 8.83 14.45
C GLY A 59 21.08 9.27 15.19
N LEU A 60 20.54 10.44 14.85
CA LEU A 60 19.29 10.95 15.43
C LEU A 60 18.07 10.11 15.02
N VAL A 61 17.95 9.79 13.73
CA VAL A 61 16.81 9.03 13.17
C VAL A 61 16.79 7.60 13.71
N TYR A 62 17.92 6.89 13.64
CA TYR A 62 18.01 5.50 14.09
C TYR A 62 18.10 5.34 15.61
N GLY A 63 18.36 6.43 16.35
CA GLY A 63 18.40 6.46 17.80
C GLY A 63 17.18 7.17 18.37
N ARG A 64 17.35 8.44 18.73
CA ARG A 64 16.36 9.25 19.46
C ARG A 64 14.97 9.27 18.83
N TYR A 65 14.87 9.35 17.51
CA TYR A 65 13.60 9.47 16.80
C TYR A 65 13.05 8.14 16.27
N MET A 66 13.73 7.03 16.52
CA MET A 66 13.35 5.72 15.99
C MET A 66 11.93 5.30 16.36
N ALA A 67 11.43 5.69 17.54
CA ALA A 67 10.05 5.46 17.96
C ALA A 67 9.00 5.96 16.96
N LYS A 68 9.33 6.96 16.13
CA LYS A 68 8.46 7.51 15.09
C LYS A 68 8.56 6.79 13.74
N ALA A 69 9.52 5.88 13.56
CA ALA A 69 9.68 5.13 12.31
C ALA A 69 8.45 4.26 12.08
N GLU A 70 7.97 4.22 10.84
CA GLU A 70 6.82 3.39 10.47
C GLU A 70 7.24 1.94 10.26
N MET A 71 6.28 1.03 10.34
CA MET A 71 6.50 -0.34 9.89
C MET A 71 6.32 -0.40 8.38
N MET A 72 7.17 -1.15 7.69
CA MET A 72 7.05 -1.36 6.25
C MET A 72 5.68 -1.96 5.91
N PRO A 73 4.92 -1.39 4.95
CA PRO A 73 3.61 -1.90 4.58
C PRO A 73 3.66 -3.38 4.18
N GLY A 74 2.66 -4.14 4.63
CA GLY A 74 2.55 -5.59 4.38
C GLY A 74 3.38 -6.49 5.29
N PHE A 75 4.35 -5.97 6.07
CA PHE A 75 5.19 -6.79 6.95
C PHE A 75 4.37 -7.55 8.01
N SER A 76 3.42 -6.88 8.68
CA SER A 76 2.57 -7.52 9.70
C SER A 76 1.86 -8.75 9.13
N ARG A 77 1.22 -8.60 7.96
CA ARG A 77 0.52 -9.68 7.28
C ARG A 77 1.48 -10.83 6.95
N PHE A 78 2.68 -10.54 6.45
CA PHE A 78 3.71 -11.54 6.21
C PHE A 78 4.07 -12.34 7.48
N ILE A 79 4.26 -11.65 8.62
CA ILE A 79 4.55 -12.32 9.90
C ILE A 79 3.39 -13.19 10.37
N PHE A 80 2.15 -12.73 10.25
CA PHE A 80 0.99 -13.58 10.61
C PHE A 80 0.90 -14.83 9.75
N ARG A 81 1.22 -14.74 8.45
CA ARG A 81 1.31 -15.93 7.59
C ARG A 81 2.44 -16.86 8.02
N CYS A 82 3.60 -16.30 8.36
CA CYS A 82 4.71 -17.10 8.90
C CYS A 82 4.31 -17.85 10.17
N LYS A 83 3.59 -17.18 11.09
CA LYS A 83 3.05 -17.80 12.30
C LYS A 83 2.05 -18.91 11.96
N TYR A 84 1.12 -18.67 11.04
CA TYR A 84 0.15 -19.65 10.57
C TYR A 84 0.81 -20.92 10.02
N TYR A 85 1.83 -20.76 9.17
CA TYR A 85 2.57 -21.88 8.58
C TYR A 85 3.69 -22.44 9.48
N GLY A 86 3.79 -22.00 10.74
CA GLY A 86 4.78 -22.49 11.70
C GLY A 86 6.23 -22.21 11.29
N HIS A 87 6.48 -21.08 10.62
CA HIS A 87 7.82 -20.66 10.21
C HIS A 87 8.52 -19.88 11.32
N LYS A 88 9.82 -20.11 11.44
CA LYS A 88 10.67 -19.44 12.43
C LYS A 88 11.24 -18.16 11.82
N ILE A 89 11.07 -17.04 12.52
CA ILE A 89 11.62 -15.74 12.11
C ILE A 89 12.86 -15.42 12.92
N TYR A 90 13.89 -14.93 12.24
CA TYR A 90 15.07 -14.31 12.83
C TYR A 90 15.21 -12.89 12.30
N ILE A 91 15.43 -11.92 13.17
CA ILE A 91 15.75 -10.55 12.75
C ILE A 91 17.26 -10.39 12.89
N VAL A 92 17.96 -10.11 11.79
CA VAL A 92 19.42 -10.02 11.79
C VAL A 92 19.84 -8.74 11.09
N SER A 93 20.36 -7.78 11.84
CA SER A 93 20.67 -6.46 11.30
C SER A 93 22.07 -5.97 11.62
N HIS A 94 22.67 -5.27 10.66
CA HIS A 94 23.94 -4.56 10.85
C HIS A 94 23.62 -3.21 11.48
N LYS A 95 23.71 -3.16 12.81
CA LYS A 95 23.37 -2.00 13.63
C LYS A 95 24.41 -1.85 14.73
N THR A 96 25.23 -0.81 14.63
CA THR A 96 26.20 -0.46 15.67
C THR A 96 25.49 -0.13 16.97
N GLU A 97 26.16 -0.33 18.10
CA GLU A 97 25.54 0.01 19.39
C GLU A 97 25.22 1.51 19.52
N TYR A 98 26.10 2.37 19.00
CA TYR A 98 25.95 3.83 19.04
C TYR A 98 26.03 4.45 17.65
N GLY A 99 25.30 5.55 17.46
CA GLY A 99 25.36 6.36 16.25
C GLY A 99 26.67 7.14 16.11
N HIS A 100 27.06 7.44 14.88
CA HIS A 100 28.19 8.31 14.63
C HIS A 100 27.88 9.74 15.11
N PHE A 101 28.83 10.38 15.78
CA PHE A 101 28.71 11.75 16.31
C PHE A 101 27.55 11.95 17.31
N ASP A 102 27.07 10.87 17.93
CA ASP A 102 26.04 10.95 18.97
C ASP A 102 26.65 11.35 20.33
N ALA A 103 26.48 12.61 20.70
CA ALA A 103 26.93 13.13 21.99
C ALA A 103 26.13 12.57 23.18
N GLU A 104 24.88 12.16 22.95
CA GLU A 104 23.99 11.61 23.98
C GLU A 104 24.21 10.10 24.19
N LYS A 105 24.96 9.43 23.29
CA LYS A 105 25.24 7.98 23.30
C LYS A 105 23.96 7.16 23.45
N VAL A 106 22.95 7.49 22.65
CA VAL A 106 21.72 6.70 22.56
C VAL A 106 22.06 5.36 21.91
N SER A 107 21.74 4.26 22.61
CA SER A 107 21.97 2.92 22.06
C SER A 107 20.95 2.62 20.97
N LEU A 108 21.42 2.51 19.71
CA LEU A 108 20.57 2.25 18.54
C LEU A 108 19.91 0.87 18.64
N ARG A 109 20.62 -0.12 19.19
CA ARG A 109 20.10 -1.48 19.42
C ARG A 109 18.98 -1.48 20.44
N ARG A 110 19.14 -0.73 21.54
CA ARG A 110 18.10 -0.63 22.57
C ARG A 110 16.86 0.09 22.07
N GLU A 111 17.01 1.16 21.30
CA GLU A 111 15.86 1.84 20.70
C GLU A 111 15.15 0.95 19.67
N ALA A 112 15.87 0.07 18.96
CA ALA A 112 15.26 -0.93 18.09
C ALA A 112 14.43 -1.98 18.84
N LEU A 113 14.97 -2.54 19.92
CA LEU A 113 14.22 -3.49 20.75
C LEU A 113 12.98 -2.82 21.39
N LYS A 114 13.10 -1.57 21.85
CA LYS A 114 11.95 -0.80 22.36
C LYS A 114 10.90 -0.58 21.27
N TRP A 115 11.31 -0.22 20.06
CA TRP A 115 10.40 -0.05 18.93
C TRP A 115 9.66 -1.35 18.60
N MET A 116 10.37 -2.49 18.54
CA MET A 116 9.79 -3.82 18.33
C MET A 116 8.81 -4.20 19.44
N CYS A 117 9.19 -3.97 20.71
CA CYS A 117 8.36 -4.23 21.88
C CYS A 117 7.06 -3.40 21.85
N ASN A 118 7.16 -2.09 21.58
CA ASN A 118 6.00 -1.20 21.43
C ASN A 118 5.08 -1.61 20.28
N ARG A 119 5.61 -2.31 19.27
CA ARG A 119 4.86 -2.86 18.14
C ARG A 119 4.46 -4.33 18.33
N ARG A 120 4.57 -4.84 19.56
CA ARG A 120 4.12 -6.19 19.97
C ARG A 120 4.81 -7.33 19.22
N PHE A 121 6.08 -7.15 18.80
CA PHE A 121 6.88 -8.22 18.19
C PHE A 121 7.02 -9.41 19.14
N PHE A 122 7.25 -9.13 20.43
CA PHE A 122 7.52 -10.13 21.46
C PHE A 122 6.27 -10.58 22.22
N ASP A 123 5.09 -10.23 21.73
CA ASP A 123 3.81 -10.64 22.32
C ASP A 123 3.34 -11.95 21.70
N ALA A 124 3.23 -13.01 22.52
CA ALA A 124 2.83 -14.34 22.10
C ALA A 124 1.41 -14.39 21.49
N SER A 125 0.52 -13.49 21.92
CA SER A 125 -0.83 -13.36 21.36
C SER A 125 -0.86 -12.63 20.02
N TYR A 126 0.25 -11.99 19.63
CA TYR A 126 0.38 -11.18 18.43
C TYR A 126 1.43 -11.76 17.48
N PHE A 127 2.56 -11.08 17.25
CA PHE A 127 3.59 -11.53 16.32
C PHE A 127 4.40 -12.73 16.80
N ASP A 128 4.52 -12.94 18.12
CA ASP A 128 5.17 -14.12 18.72
C ASP A 128 6.61 -14.39 18.21
N ILE A 129 7.40 -13.32 18.02
CA ILE A 129 8.82 -13.41 17.73
C ILE A 129 9.56 -13.48 19.08
N CYS A 130 10.53 -14.38 19.23
CA CYS A 130 11.34 -14.39 20.45
C CYS A 130 12.33 -13.22 20.43
N GLU A 131 12.48 -12.50 21.54
CA GLU A 131 13.49 -11.44 21.65
C GLU A 131 14.91 -11.99 21.44
N ASP A 132 15.19 -13.22 21.88
CA ASP A 132 16.47 -13.91 21.67
C ASP A 132 16.74 -14.28 20.20
N ASP A 133 15.75 -14.15 19.31
CA ASP A 133 15.91 -14.35 17.86
C ASP A 133 16.21 -13.03 17.11
N VAL A 134 16.47 -11.95 17.85
CA VAL A 134 16.91 -10.65 17.31
C VAL A 134 18.42 -10.49 17.52
N TYR A 135 19.15 -10.40 16.40
CA TYR A 135 20.60 -10.32 16.38
C TYR A 135 21.08 -9.02 15.75
N PHE A 136 21.94 -8.30 16.46
CA PHE A 136 22.63 -7.13 15.94
C PHE A 136 24.12 -7.43 15.75
N ALA A 137 24.66 -6.97 14.63
CA ALA A 137 26.09 -7.07 14.30
C ALA A 137 26.71 -5.67 14.14
N ASP A 138 27.96 -5.49 14.54
CA ASP A 138 28.69 -4.22 14.38
C ASP A 138 29.29 -4.07 12.99
N THR A 139 29.44 -5.18 12.26
CA THR A 139 29.89 -5.19 10.87
C THR A 139 29.03 -6.07 9.99
N ARG A 140 29.04 -5.79 8.67
CA ARG A 140 28.40 -6.64 7.67
C ARG A 140 28.95 -8.07 7.65
N LYS A 141 30.27 -8.25 7.88
CA LYS A 141 30.89 -9.58 7.98
C LYS A 141 30.36 -10.39 9.17
N GLU A 142 30.20 -9.74 10.32
CA GLU A 142 29.57 -10.37 11.50
C GLU A 142 28.10 -10.71 11.25
N LYS A 143 27.36 -9.83 10.55
CA LYS A 143 25.99 -10.11 10.12
C LYS A 143 25.92 -11.37 9.27
N ILE A 144 26.77 -11.49 8.23
CA ILE A 144 26.83 -12.68 7.37
C ILE A 144 27.17 -13.95 8.17
N LYS A 145 28.15 -13.85 9.09
CA LYS A 145 28.49 -14.97 9.97
C LYS A 145 27.29 -15.40 10.82
N GLN A 146 26.53 -14.44 11.35
CA GLN A 146 25.33 -14.73 12.13
C GLN A 146 24.24 -15.40 11.29
N ILE A 147 23.96 -14.88 10.09
CA ILE A 147 23.04 -15.49 9.11
C ILE A 147 23.44 -16.95 8.83
N SER A 148 24.74 -17.19 8.65
CA SER A 148 25.30 -18.52 8.38
C SER A 148 25.08 -19.49 9.55
N ASN A 149 25.28 -19.01 10.78
CA ASN A 149 25.11 -19.81 11.99
C ASN A 149 23.65 -20.20 12.27
N LEU A 150 22.71 -19.32 11.95
CA LEU A 150 21.27 -19.56 12.15
C LEU A 150 20.73 -20.63 11.19
N GLY A 151 21.38 -20.80 10.05
CA GLY A 151 21.00 -21.77 9.02
C GLY A 151 19.61 -21.45 8.47
N CYS A 152 19.38 -20.19 8.09
CA CYS A 152 18.13 -19.77 7.46
C CYS A 152 17.93 -20.44 6.11
N ASP A 153 16.68 -20.71 5.72
CA ASP A 153 16.32 -21.15 4.37
C ASP A 153 16.26 -19.93 3.42
N TYR A 154 15.75 -18.80 3.93
CA TYR A 154 15.62 -17.53 3.22
C TYR A 154 16.27 -16.39 3.99
N PHE A 155 16.82 -15.41 3.28
CA PHE A 155 17.23 -14.14 3.85
C PHE A 155 16.72 -12.95 3.01
N ILE A 156 16.03 -12.03 3.68
CA ILE A 156 15.40 -10.84 3.07
C ILE A 156 16.16 -9.60 3.55
N ASP A 157 16.65 -8.79 2.61
CA ASP A 157 17.42 -7.57 2.88
C ASP A 157 17.22 -6.54 1.76
N ASP A 158 17.29 -5.25 2.07
CA ASP A 158 17.24 -4.18 1.08
C ASP A 158 18.61 -3.83 0.47
N LEU A 159 19.71 -4.38 1.01
CA LEU A 159 21.08 -4.04 0.64
C LEU A 159 21.69 -5.07 -0.34
N PRO A 160 21.84 -4.75 -1.64
CA PRO A 160 22.41 -5.67 -2.62
C PRO A 160 23.83 -6.13 -2.27
N GLU A 161 24.64 -5.25 -1.69
CA GLU A 161 26.04 -5.53 -1.35
C GLU A 161 26.19 -6.65 -0.32
N LEU A 162 25.16 -6.92 0.50
CA LEU A 162 25.17 -8.08 1.38
C LEU A 162 25.21 -9.39 0.58
N PHE A 163 24.42 -9.47 -0.50
CA PHE A 163 24.25 -10.67 -1.30
C PHE A 163 25.39 -10.93 -2.29
N ILE A 164 26.17 -9.90 -2.60
CA ILE A 164 27.35 -9.95 -3.48
C ILE A 164 28.58 -10.50 -2.73
N GLU A 165 28.64 -10.41 -1.40
CA GLU A 165 29.79 -10.89 -0.64
C GLU A 165 30.02 -12.40 -0.85
N ASP A 166 31.25 -12.78 -1.21
CA ASP A 166 31.66 -14.18 -1.40
C ASP A 166 31.41 -15.05 -0.16
N SER A 167 31.42 -14.43 1.02
CA SER A 167 31.17 -15.10 2.30
C SER A 167 29.69 -15.39 2.56
N PHE A 168 28.77 -14.83 1.76
CA PHE A 168 27.35 -15.08 1.92
C PHE A 168 27.01 -16.54 1.58
N PRO A 169 26.28 -17.26 2.45
CA PRO A 169 25.96 -18.68 2.24
C PRO A 169 25.20 -18.95 0.93
N LYS A 170 25.76 -19.83 0.09
CA LYS A 170 25.16 -20.20 -1.20
C LYS A 170 23.89 -21.07 -1.07
N SER A 171 23.68 -21.70 0.07
CA SER A 171 22.52 -22.55 0.34
C SER A 171 21.26 -21.76 0.71
N ILE A 172 21.39 -20.45 0.99
CA ILE A 172 20.29 -19.61 1.43
C ILE A 172 19.66 -18.93 0.21
N HIS A 173 18.34 -19.00 0.11
CA HIS A 173 17.58 -18.26 -0.89
C HIS A 173 17.59 -16.77 -0.55
N LYS A 174 18.06 -15.96 -1.50
CA LYS A 174 18.28 -14.52 -1.32
C LYS A 174 17.09 -13.77 -1.89
N ILE A 175 16.53 -12.87 -1.10
CA ILE A 175 15.46 -11.98 -1.54
C ILE A 175 15.92 -10.54 -1.31
N LEU A 176 16.08 -9.80 -2.40
CA LEU A 176 16.36 -8.37 -2.36
C LEU A 176 15.06 -7.57 -2.31
N PHE A 177 14.88 -6.83 -1.21
CA PHE A 177 13.77 -5.93 -0.99
C PHE A 177 14.09 -4.55 -1.58
N CYS A 178 13.71 -4.28 -2.83
CA CYS A 178 13.99 -2.99 -3.45
C CYS A 178 12.91 -2.53 -4.43
N ASN A 179 12.57 -1.23 -4.37
CA ASN A 179 11.55 -0.62 -5.24
C ASN A 179 12.00 -0.41 -6.69
N ASN A 180 13.31 -0.26 -6.91
CA ASN A 180 13.86 -0.07 -8.24
C ASN A 180 14.42 -1.40 -8.70
N GLY A 181 14.04 -1.83 -9.90
CA GLY A 181 14.73 -2.90 -10.63
C GLY A 181 16.15 -2.42 -10.92
N ALA A 182 17.01 -2.47 -9.89
CA ALA A 182 18.42 -2.27 -10.06
C ALA A 182 18.85 -3.26 -11.14
N GLU A 183 19.62 -2.77 -12.13
CA GLU A 183 20.29 -3.61 -13.11
C GLU A 183 21.30 -4.47 -12.36
N ILE A 184 20.78 -5.52 -11.74
CA ILE A 184 21.55 -6.54 -11.08
C ILE A 184 21.66 -7.68 -12.09
N ASP A 185 22.26 -7.36 -13.23
CA ASP A 185 22.67 -8.37 -14.18
C ASP A 185 23.68 -9.28 -13.45
N ASN A 186 23.34 -10.56 -13.34
CA ASN A 186 24.16 -11.64 -12.78
C ASN A 186 24.12 -11.91 -11.25
N LEU A 187 23.17 -11.38 -10.46
CA LEU A 187 22.94 -11.95 -9.12
C LEU A 187 21.84 -13.01 -9.15
N ASN A 188 22.15 -14.19 -8.59
CA ASN A 188 21.18 -15.23 -8.30
C ASN A 188 20.38 -14.85 -7.04
N VAL A 189 19.50 -13.86 -7.18
CA VAL A 189 18.68 -13.25 -6.11
C VAL A 189 17.28 -13.01 -6.65
N ASP A 190 16.25 -13.34 -5.86
CA ASP A 190 14.88 -12.98 -6.18
C ASP A 190 14.65 -11.51 -5.78
N ILE A 191 14.08 -10.70 -6.68
CA ILE A 191 13.85 -9.28 -6.44
C ILE A 191 12.35 -9.04 -6.22
N THR A 192 12.04 -8.28 -5.18
CA THR A 192 10.67 -7.86 -4.90
C THR A 192 10.65 -6.47 -4.27
N SER A 193 9.68 -5.66 -4.66
CA SER A 193 9.54 -4.29 -4.17
C SER A 193 8.70 -4.16 -2.90
N ASP A 194 8.00 -5.22 -2.47
CA ASP A 194 7.19 -5.14 -1.27
C ASP A 194 6.93 -6.48 -0.56
N TRP A 195 6.36 -6.38 0.64
CA TRP A 195 6.04 -7.56 1.46
C TRP A 195 4.90 -8.40 0.90
N GLN A 196 4.04 -7.85 0.04
CA GLN A 196 2.98 -8.64 -0.61
C GLN A 196 3.58 -9.56 -1.68
N GLY A 197 4.54 -9.07 -2.46
CA GLY A 197 5.32 -9.83 -3.42
C GLY A 197 6.07 -10.97 -2.75
N ILE A 198 6.81 -10.69 -1.67
CA ILE A 198 7.47 -11.72 -0.84
C ILE A 198 6.46 -12.75 -0.34
N SER A 199 5.34 -12.26 0.22
CA SER A 199 4.31 -13.12 0.79
C SER A 199 3.67 -14.03 -0.26
N HIS A 200 3.39 -13.51 -1.45
CA HIS A 200 2.86 -14.29 -2.57
C HIS A 200 3.89 -15.28 -3.11
N TYR A 201 5.15 -14.87 -3.24
CA TYR A 201 6.23 -15.76 -3.66
C TYR A 201 6.38 -16.96 -2.71
N MET A 202 6.33 -16.74 -1.39
CA MET A 202 6.51 -17.82 -0.41
C MET A 202 5.26 -18.66 -0.17
N PHE A 203 4.07 -18.05 -0.19
CA PHE A 203 2.84 -18.67 0.34
C PHE A 203 1.67 -18.65 -0.65
N GLY A 204 1.82 -18.01 -1.81
CA GLY A 204 0.76 -17.84 -2.79
C GLY A 204 -0.34 -16.86 -2.35
N ASN A 205 -1.53 -17.03 -2.95
CA ASN A 205 -2.69 -16.18 -2.69
C ASN A 205 -3.25 -16.35 -1.28
N ILE A 206 -3.93 -15.31 -0.79
CA ILE A 206 -4.63 -15.34 0.51
C ILE A 206 -5.76 -16.37 0.47
N ILE A 207 -5.79 -17.24 1.48
CA ILE A 207 -6.79 -18.30 1.67
C ILE A 207 -7.79 -17.97 2.78
N GLN A 208 -8.85 -18.76 2.91
CA GLN A 208 -9.96 -18.49 3.85
C GLN A 208 -9.52 -18.65 5.31
N GLU A 209 -8.63 -19.60 5.58
CA GLU A 209 -8.12 -19.92 6.91
C GLU A 209 -7.28 -18.77 7.48
N GLU A 210 -6.51 -18.08 6.64
CA GLU A 210 -5.75 -16.89 7.03
C GLU A 210 -6.69 -15.74 7.41
N ILE A 211 -7.74 -15.53 6.62
CA ILE A 211 -8.78 -14.53 6.91
C ILE A 211 -9.53 -14.85 8.19
N GLN A 212 -9.83 -16.13 8.46
CA GLN A 212 -10.44 -16.54 9.72
C GLN A 212 -9.58 -16.11 10.91
N GLN A 213 -8.27 -16.38 10.88
CA GLN A 213 -7.37 -15.99 11.98
C GLN A 213 -7.27 -14.48 12.14
N TRP A 214 -7.14 -13.74 11.04
CA TRP A 214 -7.03 -12.29 11.08
C TRP A 214 -8.33 -11.63 11.54
N PHE A 215 -9.49 -12.15 11.11
CA PHE A 215 -10.77 -11.65 11.58
C PHE A 215 -10.94 -11.84 13.09
N VAL A 216 -10.62 -13.03 13.62
CA VAL A 216 -10.67 -13.30 15.06
C VAL A 216 -9.73 -12.35 15.81
N LEU A 217 -8.53 -12.11 15.28
CA LEU A 217 -7.58 -11.15 15.87
C LEU A 217 -8.11 -9.72 15.90
N SER A 218 -8.79 -9.26 14.84
CA SER A 218 -9.31 -7.88 14.75
C SER A 218 -10.64 -7.68 15.47
N MET A 219 -11.49 -8.70 15.58
CA MET A 219 -12.85 -8.60 16.11
C MET A 219 -13.05 -9.25 17.48
N ASP A 220 -12.18 -10.17 17.89
CA ASP A 220 -12.35 -11.01 19.09
C ASP A 220 -13.69 -11.78 19.10
N VAL A 221 -14.05 -12.34 17.94
CA VAL A 221 -15.32 -13.05 17.71
C VAL A 221 -15.08 -14.38 17.01
N ASP A 222 -15.66 -15.45 17.55
CA ASP A 222 -15.61 -16.78 16.95
C ASP A 222 -16.52 -16.91 15.71
N LEU A 223 -16.10 -17.77 14.78
CA LEU A 223 -16.71 -17.90 13.45
C LEU A 223 -17.35 -19.26 13.21
N ILE A 224 -18.46 -19.24 12.47
CA ILE A 224 -19.10 -20.41 11.88
C ILE A 224 -18.45 -20.73 10.53
N SER A 225 -18.23 -19.71 9.69
CA SER A 225 -17.71 -19.92 8.34
C SER A 225 -17.05 -18.67 7.75
N VAL A 226 -16.09 -18.91 6.85
CA VAL A 226 -15.45 -17.90 6.00
C VAL A 226 -15.50 -18.41 4.57
N ASN A 227 -16.13 -17.68 3.65
CA ASN A 227 -16.27 -18.06 2.25
C ASN A 227 -15.70 -16.97 1.34
N LYS A 228 -14.75 -17.33 0.48
CA LYS A 228 -14.21 -16.39 -0.52
C LYS A 228 -15.27 -16.08 -1.56
N ILE A 229 -15.46 -14.80 -1.84
CA ILE A 229 -16.37 -14.33 -2.88
C ILE A 229 -15.56 -14.15 -4.17
N HIS A 230 -15.90 -14.93 -5.19
CA HIS A 230 -15.28 -14.84 -6.50
C HIS A 230 -16.04 -13.80 -7.34
N ARG A 231 -15.71 -12.51 -7.19
CA ARG A 231 -16.30 -11.41 -7.97
C ARG A 231 -15.20 -10.60 -8.66
N GLY A 232 -14.92 -10.90 -9.94
CA GLY A 232 -13.85 -10.24 -10.70
C GLY A 232 -12.45 -10.82 -10.42
N GLY A 233 -11.48 -10.47 -11.27
CA GLY A 233 -10.16 -11.12 -11.29
C GLY A 233 -9.27 -10.89 -10.06
N ASN A 234 -9.53 -9.81 -9.29
CA ASN A 234 -8.64 -9.35 -8.21
C ASN A 234 -9.34 -9.16 -6.84
N SER A 235 -10.61 -9.58 -6.66
CA SER A 235 -11.31 -9.33 -5.39
C SER A 235 -10.84 -10.29 -4.28
N ASN A 236 -10.27 -9.75 -3.22
CA ASN A 236 -10.03 -10.48 -1.98
C ASN A 236 -11.14 -10.15 -0.96
N VAL A 237 -12.38 -10.46 -1.34
CA VAL A 237 -13.56 -10.27 -0.50
C VAL A 237 -14.03 -11.62 0.04
N PHE A 238 -14.37 -11.66 1.32
CA PHE A 238 -14.79 -12.86 2.03
C PHE A 238 -16.10 -12.58 2.77
N HIS A 239 -17.04 -13.52 2.69
CA HIS A 239 -18.24 -13.54 3.50
C HIS A 239 -17.97 -14.33 4.77
N VAL A 240 -18.14 -13.67 5.92
CA VAL A 240 -17.84 -14.24 7.23
C VAL A 240 -19.11 -14.27 8.07
N ILE A 241 -19.35 -15.41 8.73
CA ILE A 241 -20.50 -15.59 9.63
C ILE A 241 -19.95 -15.90 11.02
N SER A 242 -20.32 -15.10 12.02
CA SER A 242 -19.94 -15.35 13.42
C SER A 242 -20.84 -16.39 14.09
N ASN A 243 -20.39 -16.93 15.23
CA ASN A 243 -21.17 -17.84 16.08
C ASN A 243 -22.49 -17.22 16.60
N GLU A 244 -22.57 -15.90 16.65
CA GLU A 244 -23.78 -15.15 17.01
C GLU A 244 -24.76 -14.99 15.84
N GLY A 245 -24.39 -15.45 14.64
CA GLY A 245 -25.19 -15.32 13.42
C GLY A 245 -25.07 -13.96 12.73
N ASN A 246 -24.09 -13.12 13.13
CA ASN A 246 -23.81 -11.87 12.43
C ASN A 246 -23.01 -12.15 11.16
N GLU A 247 -23.36 -11.45 10.07
CA GLU A 247 -22.71 -11.62 8.77
C GLU A 247 -21.89 -10.39 8.37
N TYR A 248 -20.69 -10.64 7.88
CA TYR A 248 -19.69 -9.61 7.52
C TYR A 248 -19.16 -9.82 6.11
N ALA A 249 -18.83 -8.71 5.46
CA ALA A 249 -17.94 -8.67 4.31
C ALA A 249 -16.55 -8.24 4.81
N VAL A 250 -15.54 -9.10 4.61
CA VAL A 250 -14.14 -8.79 4.90
C VAL A 250 -13.42 -8.58 3.58
N LYS A 251 -12.87 -7.39 3.37
CA LYS A 251 -12.08 -7.04 2.18
C LYS A 251 -10.62 -6.91 2.58
N ALA A 252 -9.75 -7.69 1.95
CA ALA A 252 -8.30 -7.61 2.14
C ALA A 252 -7.67 -6.81 1.01
N TYR A 253 -7.06 -5.68 1.35
CA TYR A 253 -6.46 -4.76 0.38
C TYR A 253 -5.00 -5.15 0.10
N SER A 254 -4.53 -4.77 -1.08
CA SER A 254 -3.12 -4.93 -1.48
C SER A 254 -2.23 -3.90 -0.77
N SER A 255 -0.94 -4.20 -0.67
CA SER A 255 0.08 -3.40 -0.01
C SER A 255 0.24 -2.02 -0.65
N ARG A 256 0.54 -1.03 0.22
CA ARG A 256 0.74 0.39 -0.13
C ARG A 256 1.98 0.68 -0.99
N LEU A 257 2.85 -0.31 -1.21
CA LEU A 257 4.11 -0.12 -1.95
C LEU A 257 3.93 -0.38 -3.45
N CYS A 258 3.19 -1.44 -3.84
CA CYS A 258 2.73 -1.61 -5.23
C CYS A 258 1.63 -0.60 -5.62
N ASP A 259 0.92 -0.06 -4.63
CA ASP A 259 -0.12 0.93 -4.83
C ASP A 259 -0.07 2.03 -3.76
N GLN A 260 0.44 3.21 -4.11
CA GLN A 260 0.54 4.33 -3.17
C GLN A 260 -0.83 4.81 -2.64
N ARG A 261 -1.94 4.34 -3.22
CA ARG A 261 -3.30 4.68 -2.77
C ARG A 261 -3.60 4.00 -1.45
N TYR A 262 -4.12 4.77 -0.51
CA TYR A 262 -4.62 4.29 0.76
C TYR A 262 -6.01 3.64 0.62
N ARG A 263 -6.17 2.63 -0.25
CA ARG A 263 -7.47 2.05 -0.64
C ARG A 263 -8.39 1.73 0.54
N LEU A 264 -7.86 1.07 1.58
CA LEU A 264 -8.60 0.78 2.80
C LEU A 264 -9.13 2.06 3.46
N ALA A 265 -8.23 3.02 3.71
CA ALA A 265 -8.59 4.27 4.35
C ALA A 265 -9.57 5.09 3.49
N THR A 266 -9.35 5.14 2.18
CA THR A 266 -10.23 5.81 1.21
C THR A 266 -11.63 5.23 1.28
N GLU A 267 -11.78 3.91 1.11
CA GLU A 267 -13.09 3.25 1.13
C GLU A 267 -13.78 3.42 2.49
N TYR A 268 -13.07 3.12 3.58
CA TYR A 268 -13.63 3.17 4.93
C TYR A 268 -14.08 4.59 5.30
N ASN A 269 -13.25 5.60 5.01
CA ASN A 269 -13.58 7.00 5.28
C ASN A 269 -14.68 7.52 4.35
N ALA A 270 -14.67 7.16 3.07
CA ALA A 270 -15.72 7.51 2.12
C ALA A 270 -17.08 7.01 2.60
N ILE A 271 -17.17 5.72 2.98
CA ILE A 271 -18.41 5.13 3.47
C ILE A 271 -18.88 5.85 4.73
N ARG A 272 -18.00 6.07 5.73
CA ARG A 272 -18.36 6.79 6.96
C ARG A 272 -18.85 8.21 6.67
N PHE A 273 -18.18 8.91 5.76
CA PHE A 273 -18.55 10.25 5.34
C PHE A 273 -19.93 10.27 4.66
N LEU A 274 -20.18 9.37 3.71
CA LEU A 274 -21.47 9.31 3.01
C LEU A 274 -22.62 8.93 3.96
N GLN A 275 -22.36 8.03 4.92
CA GLN A 275 -23.33 7.68 5.96
C GLN A 275 -23.68 8.85 6.89
N SER A 276 -22.69 9.68 7.26
CA SER A 276 -22.94 10.87 8.08
C SER A 276 -23.77 11.93 7.34
N HIS A 277 -23.80 11.87 6.00
CA HIS A 277 -24.66 12.68 5.13
C HIS A 277 -25.96 11.97 4.71
N GLY A 278 -26.33 10.88 5.40
CA GLY A 278 -27.63 10.22 5.24
C GLY A 278 -27.74 9.26 4.05
N ILE A 279 -26.65 8.96 3.36
CA ILE A 279 -26.63 7.94 2.30
C ILE A 279 -26.52 6.57 2.97
N ARG A 280 -27.56 5.74 2.81
CA ARG A 280 -27.71 4.45 3.50
C ARG A 280 -27.65 3.23 2.58
N ASN A 281 -27.74 3.43 1.27
CA ASN A 281 -27.71 2.36 0.28
C ASN A 281 -26.26 2.05 -0.17
N ILE A 282 -25.37 1.91 0.81
CA ILE A 282 -23.92 1.66 0.72
C ILE A 282 -23.51 0.70 1.86
N PRO A 283 -22.29 0.15 1.91
CA PRO A 283 -21.86 -0.71 3.01
C PRO A 283 -21.96 -0.02 4.37
N GLN A 284 -22.12 -0.82 5.42
CA GLN A 284 -22.01 -0.35 6.79
C GLN A 284 -20.64 -0.71 7.34
N PRO A 285 -19.80 0.26 7.72
CA PRO A 285 -18.48 -0.02 8.28
C PRO A 285 -18.64 -0.54 9.71
N ILE A 286 -17.89 -1.61 10.03
CA ILE A 286 -17.79 -2.16 11.39
C ILE A 286 -16.46 -1.70 12.00
N CYS A 287 -15.35 -2.05 11.36
CA CYS A 287 -14.00 -1.59 11.72
C CYS A 287 -13.03 -1.78 10.54
N ASN A 288 -11.81 -1.27 10.69
CA ASN A 288 -10.67 -1.53 9.83
C ASN A 288 -9.45 -1.95 10.65
N ASP A 289 -8.55 -2.72 10.04
CA ASP A 289 -7.25 -3.08 10.59
C ASP A 289 -6.15 -2.64 9.63
N ASP A 290 -5.46 -1.55 9.96
CA ASP A 290 -4.43 -0.95 9.12
C ASP A 290 -3.13 -1.77 9.08
N LEU A 291 -2.91 -2.68 10.04
CA LEU A 291 -1.73 -3.55 10.05
C LEU A 291 -1.94 -4.77 9.16
N LEU A 292 -3.15 -5.31 9.12
CA LEU A 292 -3.54 -6.41 8.26
C LEU A 292 -4.09 -5.96 6.90
N ASP A 293 -4.24 -4.65 6.67
CA ASP A 293 -4.90 -4.05 5.51
C ASP A 293 -6.28 -4.69 5.25
N LEU A 294 -7.12 -4.74 6.30
CA LEU A 294 -8.48 -5.31 6.26
C LEU A 294 -9.56 -4.26 6.51
N GLY A 295 -10.62 -4.30 5.70
CA GLY A 295 -11.86 -3.57 5.92
C GLY A 295 -12.98 -4.54 6.26
N ILE A 296 -13.66 -4.32 7.38
CA ILE A 296 -14.76 -5.16 7.86
C ILE A 296 -16.06 -4.36 7.80
N TYR A 297 -17.00 -4.87 7.02
CA TYR A 297 -18.30 -4.26 6.77
C TYR A 297 -19.42 -5.24 7.08
N LYS A 298 -20.63 -4.73 7.33
CA LYS A 298 -21.81 -5.60 7.39
C LYS A 298 -22.05 -6.25 6.02
N TRP A 299 -22.36 -7.54 6.01
CA TRP A 299 -22.71 -8.24 4.78
C TRP A 299 -23.98 -7.65 4.16
N ILE A 300 -23.96 -7.47 2.83
CA ILE A 300 -25.13 -7.07 2.04
C ILE A 300 -25.52 -8.28 1.19
N SER A 301 -26.63 -8.92 1.56
CA SER A 301 -27.25 -9.96 0.74
C SER A 301 -27.90 -9.36 -0.50
N GLY A 302 -27.86 -10.05 -1.63
CA GLY A 302 -28.52 -9.64 -2.86
C GLY A 302 -27.81 -10.17 -4.09
N ASP A 303 -28.42 -9.93 -5.24
CA ASP A 303 -28.02 -10.49 -6.52
C ASP A 303 -27.15 -9.53 -7.33
N GLN A 304 -26.43 -10.07 -8.31
CA GLN A 304 -25.72 -9.29 -9.31
C GLN A 304 -26.67 -8.84 -10.41
N ILE A 305 -26.32 -7.73 -11.08
CA ILE A 305 -27.10 -7.21 -12.20
C ILE A 305 -26.45 -7.64 -13.51
N ASP A 306 -26.92 -8.76 -14.07
CA ASP A 306 -26.43 -9.23 -15.37
C ASP A 306 -27.00 -8.42 -16.54
N ILE A 307 -28.29 -8.04 -16.44
CA ILE A 307 -28.99 -7.30 -17.48
C ILE A 307 -29.53 -5.99 -16.90
N PRO A 308 -28.97 -4.84 -17.33
CA PRO A 308 -29.47 -3.53 -16.94
C PRO A 308 -30.92 -3.30 -17.38
N SER A 309 -31.72 -2.68 -16.52
CA SER A 309 -33.06 -2.20 -16.87
C SER A 309 -33.16 -0.69 -16.72
N VAL A 310 -34.10 -0.06 -17.43
CA VAL A 310 -34.37 1.39 -17.31
C VAL A 310 -34.66 1.78 -15.85
N LYS A 311 -35.34 0.92 -15.08
CA LYS A 311 -35.59 1.15 -13.65
C LYS A 311 -34.27 1.21 -12.86
N LYS A 312 -33.33 0.31 -13.13
CA LYS A 312 -32.03 0.23 -12.45
C LYS A 312 -31.13 1.43 -12.82
N VAL A 313 -31.07 1.81 -14.11
CA VAL A 313 -30.35 3.03 -14.55
C VAL A 313 -30.89 4.27 -13.82
N LYS A 314 -32.21 4.42 -13.70
CA LYS A 314 -32.82 5.52 -12.93
C LYS A 314 -32.40 5.53 -11.46
N GLN A 315 -32.14 4.36 -10.86
CA GLN A 315 -31.64 4.29 -9.49
C GLN A 315 -30.17 4.70 -9.37
N ILE A 316 -29.32 4.37 -10.35
CA ILE A 316 -27.94 4.89 -10.44
C ILE A 316 -27.96 6.41 -10.52
N ILE A 317 -28.78 6.98 -11.42
CA ILE A 317 -28.90 8.45 -11.55
C ILE A 317 -29.34 9.09 -10.23
N LYS A 318 -30.31 8.49 -9.52
CA LYS A 318 -30.73 8.97 -8.20
C LYS A 318 -29.60 8.91 -7.16
N PHE A 319 -28.72 7.92 -7.23
CA PHE A 319 -27.56 7.83 -6.36
C PHE A 319 -26.54 8.93 -6.67
N VAL A 320 -26.21 9.16 -7.94
CA VAL A 320 -25.34 10.27 -8.38
C VAL A 320 -25.93 11.63 -7.95
N GLN A 321 -27.24 11.81 -8.05
CA GLN A 321 -27.91 13.03 -7.55
C GLN A 321 -27.71 13.24 -6.04
N LYS A 322 -27.73 12.17 -5.24
CA LYS A 322 -27.42 12.28 -3.80
C LYS A 322 -25.97 12.70 -3.59
N LEU A 323 -25.02 12.11 -4.33
CA LEU A 323 -23.60 12.49 -4.26
C LEU A 323 -23.39 13.95 -4.65
N TYR A 324 -24.08 14.43 -5.68
CA TYR A 324 -24.08 15.85 -6.06
C TYR A 324 -24.59 16.74 -4.94
N VAL A 325 -25.73 16.41 -4.33
CA VAL A 325 -26.27 17.21 -3.21
C VAL A 325 -25.28 17.26 -2.05
N VAL A 326 -24.64 16.13 -1.72
CA VAL A 326 -23.60 16.08 -0.67
C VAL A 326 -22.41 16.94 -1.06
N SER A 327 -21.92 16.83 -2.30
CA SER A 327 -20.77 17.59 -2.80
C SER A 327 -20.98 19.11 -2.75
N LYS A 328 -22.23 19.59 -2.81
CA LYS A 328 -22.54 21.03 -2.70
C LYS A 328 -22.72 21.53 -1.26
N SER A 329 -22.50 20.69 -0.25
CA SER A 329 -22.56 21.11 1.14
C SER A 329 -21.28 21.85 1.57
N PHE A 330 -21.43 22.95 2.31
CA PHE A 330 -20.32 23.83 2.75
C PHE A 330 -19.35 23.21 3.78
N LYS A 331 -19.42 21.90 4.05
CA LYS A 331 -18.67 21.22 5.14
C LYS A 331 -17.66 20.18 4.65
N ILE A 332 -17.27 20.21 3.37
CA ILE A 332 -16.34 19.23 2.80
C ILE A 332 -14.97 19.87 2.63
N GLU A 333 -14.12 19.77 3.65
CA GLU A 333 -12.75 20.30 3.61
C GLU A 333 -11.67 19.22 3.45
N TYR A 334 -12.00 17.92 3.60
CA TYR A 334 -11.00 16.87 3.82
C TYR A 334 -11.09 15.65 2.88
N ILE A 335 -11.77 15.77 1.74
CA ILE A 335 -11.83 14.70 0.75
C ILE A 335 -10.84 15.01 -0.37
N GLU A 336 -9.96 14.07 -0.66
CA GLU A 336 -8.99 14.14 -1.76
C GLU A 336 -9.68 13.93 -3.12
N ASN A 337 -8.95 14.14 -4.21
CA ASN A 337 -9.43 13.79 -5.53
C ASN A 337 -9.66 12.28 -5.64
N ALA A 338 -10.66 11.90 -6.43
CA ALA A 338 -10.88 10.51 -6.78
C ALA A 338 -9.62 9.97 -7.46
N THR A 339 -9.42 8.66 -7.37
CA THR A 339 -8.33 8.03 -8.12
C THR A 339 -8.49 8.33 -9.59
N GLU A 340 -7.40 8.81 -10.21
CA GLU A 340 -7.35 9.13 -11.64
C GLU A 340 -8.34 10.22 -12.08
N ALA A 341 -8.81 11.05 -11.13
CA ALA A 341 -9.67 12.19 -11.40
C ALA A 341 -9.07 13.12 -12.46
N CYS A 342 -9.92 13.59 -13.37
CA CYS A 342 -9.50 14.40 -14.49
C CYS A 342 -10.24 15.74 -14.47
N LEU A 343 -9.64 16.72 -13.80
CA LEU A 343 -10.23 18.05 -13.64
C LEU A 343 -9.96 18.99 -14.83
N SER A 344 -9.28 18.55 -15.88
CA SER A 344 -9.03 19.37 -17.08
C SER A 344 -8.95 18.50 -18.33
N ALA A 345 -9.12 19.11 -19.51
CA ALA A 345 -8.93 18.38 -20.76
C ALA A 345 -7.53 17.78 -20.84
N ASP A 346 -6.51 18.58 -20.51
CA ASP A 346 -5.12 18.16 -20.57
C ASP A 346 -4.84 16.99 -19.62
N ALA A 347 -5.48 16.95 -18.44
CA ALA A 347 -5.37 15.81 -17.52
C ALA A 347 -5.92 14.51 -18.15
N ILE A 348 -7.06 14.58 -18.85
CA ILE A 348 -7.61 13.42 -19.58
C ILE A 348 -6.62 12.97 -20.66
N VAL A 349 -6.10 13.91 -21.46
CA VAL A 349 -5.18 13.60 -22.56
C VAL A 349 -3.92 12.92 -22.03
N VAL A 350 -3.27 13.51 -21.03
CA VAL A 350 -2.06 12.96 -20.40
C VAL A 350 -2.32 11.55 -19.89
N GLN A 351 -3.44 11.30 -19.22
CA GLN A 351 -3.75 9.97 -18.69
C GLN A 351 -3.96 8.93 -19.79
N VAL A 352 -4.68 9.27 -20.87
CA VAL A 352 -4.88 8.38 -22.01
C VAL A 352 -3.57 8.09 -22.73
N GLU A 353 -2.74 9.11 -22.99
CA GLU A 353 -1.46 8.96 -23.67
C GLU A 353 -0.45 8.14 -22.85
N GLN A 354 -0.38 8.33 -21.54
CA GLN A 354 0.44 7.50 -20.66
C GLN A 354 0.03 6.02 -20.69
N ARG A 355 -1.28 5.74 -20.69
CA ARG A 355 -1.78 4.36 -20.81
C ARG A 355 -1.51 3.76 -22.19
N LEU A 356 -1.69 4.56 -23.25
CA LEU A 356 -1.36 4.17 -24.61
C LEU A 356 0.13 3.81 -24.71
N GLN A 357 1.03 4.63 -24.16
CA GLN A 357 2.46 4.37 -24.17
C GLN A 357 2.81 3.05 -23.47
N LYS A 358 2.26 2.80 -22.27
CA LYS A 358 2.44 1.52 -21.55
C LYS A 358 2.00 0.31 -22.39
N LEU A 359 0.90 0.43 -23.11
CA LEU A 359 0.41 -0.62 -24.00
C LEU A 359 1.31 -0.80 -25.23
N LEU A 360 1.80 0.30 -25.82
CA LEU A 360 2.74 0.26 -26.95
C LEU A 360 4.06 -0.42 -26.56
N ASP A 361 4.60 -0.12 -25.38
CA ASP A 361 5.85 -0.68 -24.88
C ASP A 361 5.82 -2.22 -24.79
N VAL A 362 4.66 -2.80 -24.49
CA VAL A 362 4.47 -4.27 -24.42
C VAL A 362 3.90 -4.87 -25.70
N SER A 363 3.40 -4.04 -26.62
CA SER A 363 2.70 -4.50 -27.83
C SER A 363 3.59 -5.24 -28.81
N PHE A 364 4.91 -5.06 -28.79
CA PHE A 364 5.83 -5.73 -29.72
C PHE A 364 5.76 -7.26 -29.65
N ASN A 365 5.36 -7.81 -28.51
CA ASN A 365 5.18 -9.25 -28.31
C ASN A 365 3.76 -9.73 -28.67
N ASN A 366 2.87 -8.84 -29.14
CA ASN A 366 1.50 -9.15 -29.51
C ASN A 366 1.09 -8.36 -30.78
N VAL A 367 1.20 -9.01 -31.94
CA VAL A 367 0.98 -8.39 -33.25
C VAL A 367 -0.43 -7.78 -33.38
N ASP A 368 -1.47 -8.47 -32.89
CA ASP A 368 -2.85 -8.00 -32.99
C ASP A 368 -3.07 -6.72 -32.16
N LEU A 369 -2.49 -6.67 -30.95
CA LEU A 369 -2.52 -5.47 -30.11
C LEU A 369 -1.76 -4.33 -30.80
N HIS A 370 -0.55 -4.59 -31.29
CA HIS A 370 0.26 -3.58 -31.97
C HIS A 370 -0.46 -2.96 -33.17
N MET A 371 -1.02 -3.81 -34.03
CA MET A 371 -1.82 -3.36 -35.19
C MET A 371 -3.06 -2.59 -34.76
N PHE A 372 -3.79 -3.04 -33.73
CA PHE A 372 -4.94 -2.29 -33.22
C PHE A 372 -4.55 -0.89 -32.74
N LEU A 373 -3.46 -0.78 -31.97
CA LEU A 373 -3.01 0.50 -31.42
C LEU A 373 -2.56 1.45 -32.52
N LYS A 374 -1.72 0.99 -33.45
CA LYS A 374 -1.15 1.80 -34.54
C LYS A 374 -2.15 2.12 -35.64
N ASP A 375 -2.94 1.15 -36.07
CA ASP A 375 -3.77 1.31 -37.27
C ASP A 375 -5.18 1.82 -36.95
N ARG A 376 -5.65 1.67 -35.70
CA ARG A 376 -7.01 2.06 -35.30
C ARG A 376 -7.06 3.04 -34.14
N PHE A 377 -6.39 2.76 -33.04
CA PHE A 377 -6.50 3.60 -31.84
C PHE A 377 -5.85 4.97 -32.04
N GLU A 378 -4.57 5.03 -32.39
CA GLU A 378 -3.82 6.28 -32.58
C GLU A 378 -4.50 7.24 -33.58
N PRO A 379 -4.90 6.80 -34.80
CA PRO A 379 -5.58 7.68 -35.74
C PRO A 379 -6.93 8.19 -35.24
N LEU A 380 -7.71 7.33 -34.56
CA LEU A 380 -8.99 7.73 -33.98
C LEU A 380 -8.80 8.70 -32.83
N TRP A 381 -7.81 8.46 -31.97
CA TRP A 381 -7.48 9.32 -30.83
C TRP A 381 -7.14 10.74 -31.29
N HIS A 382 -6.25 10.89 -32.28
CA HIS A 382 -5.93 12.21 -32.84
C HIS A 382 -7.15 12.92 -33.41
N LYS A 383 -8.00 12.20 -34.15
CA LYS A 383 -9.24 12.76 -34.70
C LYS A 383 -10.21 13.20 -33.60
N VAL A 384 -10.36 12.40 -32.53
CA VAL A 384 -11.22 12.74 -31.40
C VAL A 384 -10.68 13.96 -30.66
N LEU A 385 -9.36 14.03 -30.41
CA LEU A 385 -8.75 15.18 -29.75
C LEU A 385 -8.98 16.48 -30.52
N GLU A 386 -8.72 16.49 -31.82
CA GLU A 386 -8.96 17.67 -32.68
C GLU A 386 -10.41 18.15 -32.56
N GLN A 387 -11.38 17.24 -32.65
CA GLN A 387 -12.81 17.58 -32.54
C GLN A 387 -13.23 18.03 -31.13
N CYS A 388 -12.68 17.40 -30.10
CA CYS A 388 -13.04 17.68 -28.72
C CYS A 388 -12.48 19.01 -28.24
N TYR A 389 -11.24 19.35 -28.59
CA TYR A 389 -10.63 20.64 -28.19
C TYR A 389 -11.38 21.84 -28.76
N ASP A 390 -11.90 21.73 -29.99
CA ASP A 390 -12.73 22.79 -30.60
C ASP A 390 -14.03 23.04 -29.84
N CYS A 391 -14.56 22.01 -29.16
CA CYS A 391 -15.82 22.07 -28.41
C CYS A 391 -15.62 22.24 -26.90
N TRP A 392 -14.38 22.14 -26.39
CA TRP A 392 -14.11 22.16 -24.96
C TRP A 392 -14.11 23.60 -24.42
N PRO A 393 -14.68 23.86 -23.23
CA PRO A 393 -14.62 25.19 -22.63
C PRO A 393 -13.16 25.61 -22.38
N HIS A 394 -12.73 26.72 -22.99
CA HIS A 394 -11.37 27.24 -22.85
C HIS A 394 -10.90 27.41 -21.38
N SER A 395 -11.83 27.70 -20.47
CA SER A 395 -11.55 27.87 -19.04
C SER A 395 -11.01 26.61 -18.36
N SER A 396 -11.28 25.43 -18.89
CA SER A 396 -10.96 24.12 -18.29
C SER A 396 -10.15 23.22 -19.24
N ILE A 397 -9.43 23.81 -20.19
CA ILE A 397 -8.50 23.05 -21.04
C ILE A 397 -7.27 22.66 -20.21
N SER A 398 -6.53 23.67 -19.73
CA SER A 398 -5.32 23.46 -18.92
C SER A 398 -5.51 23.76 -17.44
N ASN A 399 -6.53 24.55 -17.08
CA ASN A 399 -6.83 24.82 -15.67
C ASN A 399 -7.77 23.75 -15.13
N GLU A 400 -7.62 23.45 -13.84
CA GLU A 400 -8.55 22.60 -13.12
C GLU A 400 -9.98 23.18 -13.14
N LEU A 401 -10.95 22.28 -13.26
CA LEU A 401 -12.36 22.56 -13.25
C LEU A 401 -12.73 23.21 -11.90
N ASN A 402 -13.50 24.30 -11.94
CA ASN A 402 -13.93 24.97 -10.72
C ASN A 402 -14.71 23.99 -9.81
N LYS A 403 -14.49 24.05 -8.49
CA LYS A 403 -15.14 23.22 -7.47
C LYS A 403 -16.67 23.22 -7.56
N GLU A 404 -17.26 24.30 -8.07
CA GLU A 404 -18.72 24.38 -8.30
C GLU A 404 -19.23 23.38 -9.35
N TYR A 405 -18.36 22.90 -10.25
CA TYR A 405 -18.69 21.91 -11.28
C TYR A 405 -18.22 20.49 -10.91
N GLN A 406 -17.35 20.33 -9.91
CA GLN A 406 -16.89 19.03 -9.42
C GLN A 406 -17.97 18.30 -8.60
N ILE A 407 -17.90 16.97 -8.56
CA ILE A 407 -18.79 16.10 -7.80
C ILE A 407 -17.99 15.06 -7.02
N LEU A 408 -18.57 14.57 -5.91
CA LEU A 408 -18.03 13.39 -5.25
C LEU A 408 -18.38 12.14 -6.08
N SER A 409 -17.36 11.40 -6.47
CA SER A 409 -17.48 10.25 -7.38
C SER A 409 -16.89 8.99 -6.72
N PRO A 410 -17.54 7.82 -6.85
CA PRO A 410 -16.92 6.54 -6.56
C PRO A 410 -15.79 6.18 -7.55
N SER A 411 -15.63 6.95 -8.64
CA SER A 411 -14.75 6.70 -9.80
C SER A 411 -15.14 5.45 -10.62
N ASP A 412 -15.35 4.29 -10.00
CA ASP A 412 -15.73 3.04 -10.68
C ASP A 412 -17.23 2.71 -10.54
N LEU A 413 -18.09 3.65 -10.96
CA LEU A 413 -19.54 3.48 -10.88
C LEU A 413 -20.08 2.68 -12.08
N GLY A 414 -20.33 1.39 -11.85
CA GLY A 414 -20.97 0.49 -12.83
C GLY A 414 -21.84 -0.58 -12.17
N PHE A 415 -22.58 -1.34 -12.99
CA PHE A 415 -23.45 -2.42 -12.48
C PHE A 415 -22.68 -3.55 -11.78
N HIS A 416 -21.40 -3.72 -12.08
CA HIS A 416 -20.52 -4.68 -11.41
C HIS A 416 -20.30 -4.34 -9.93
N ASN A 417 -20.44 -3.07 -9.56
CA ASN A 417 -20.31 -2.54 -8.19
C ASN A 417 -21.68 -2.24 -7.53
N VAL A 418 -22.71 -2.96 -7.96
CA VAL A 418 -24.07 -2.82 -7.43
C VAL A 418 -24.61 -4.17 -6.97
N ILE A 419 -25.23 -4.18 -5.78
CA ILE A 419 -25.98 -5.33 -5.25
C ILE A 419 -27.47 -5.02 -5.38
N ASP A 420 -28.20 -5.90 -6.07
CA ASP A 420 -29.63 -5.79 -6.33
C ASP A 420 -30.45 -6.47 -5.23
N HIS A 421 -31.48 -5.76 -4.76
CA HIS A 421 -32.49 -6.25 -3.81
C HIS A 421 -33.87 -6.32 -4.49
N GLY A 422 -33.91 -6.29 -5.81
CA GLY A 422 -35.13 -6.25 -6.63
C GLY A 422 -35.66 -4.83 -6.81
N ASP A 423 -36.17 -4.23 -5.72
CA ASP A 423 -36.73 -2.87 -5.76
C ASP A 423 -35.71 -1.78 -5.48
N THR A 424 -34.69 -2.08 -4.69
CA THR A 424 -33.62 -1.16 -4.30
C THR A 424 -32.25 -1.72 -4.64
N MET A 425 -31.24 -0.85 -4.66
CA MET A 425 -29.86 -1.22 -4.96
C MET A 425 -28.92 -0.66 -3.89
N SER A 426 -27.92 -1.46 -3.50
CA SER A 426 -26.78 -1.01 -2.71
C SER A 426 -25.58 -0.82 -3.63
N PHE A 427 -24.88 0.30 -3.48
CA PHE A 427 -23.65 0.60 -4.20
C PHE A 427 -22.47 0.20 -3.33
N VAL A 428 -21.47 -0.46 -3.89
CA VAL A 428 -20.29 -0.95 -3.17
C VAL A 428 -19.02 -0.51 -3.89
N ASP A 429 -17.86 -0.81 -3.31
CA ASP A 429 -16.53 -0.50 -3.85
C ASP A 429 -16.23 1.00 -3.96
N PHE A 430 -15.87 1.60 -2.81
CA PHE A 430 -15.53 3.03 -2.71
C PHE A 430 -14.02 3.27 -2.58
N GLU A 431 -13.19 2.30 -2.94
CA GLU A 431 -11.73 2.40 -2.77
C GLU A 431 -11.04 3.47 -3.63
N TYR A 432 -11.77 4.01 -4.60
CA TYR A 432 -11.32 5.08 -5.52
C TYR A 432 -12.07 6.40 -5.31
N PHE A 433 -12.86 6.52 -4.24
CA PHE A 433 -13.75 7.63 -4.01
C PHE A 433 -13.01 8.96 -3.77
N GLY A 434 -13.54 10.05 -4.35
CA GLY A 434 -13.06 11.41 -4.10
C GLY A 434 -13.73 12.44 -5.01
N TRP A 435 -13.11 13.61 -5.16
CA TRP A 435 -13.54 14.65 -6.11
C TRP A 435 -13.16 14.33 -7.55
N ASP A 436 -14.09 14.58 -8.48
CA ASP A 436 -13.92 14.47 -9.93
C ASP A 436 -14.73 15.55 -10.66
#